data_AF-A0A4R2CRI9-F1
#
_entry.id   AF-A0A4R2CRI9-F1
#
_cell.length_a   1.000
_cell.length_b   1.000
_cell.length_c   1.000
_cell.angle_alpha   90.00
_cell.angle_beta   90.00
_cell.angle_gamma   90.00
#
_symmetry.space_group_name_H-M   'P 1'
#
loop_
_entity.id
_entity.type
_entity.pdbx_description
1 polymer ?
#
loop_
_entity_poly.entity_id
_entity_poly.type
_entity_poly.pdbx_seq_one_letter_code
_entity_poly.pdbx_strand_id
1 'polypeptide(L)'
;MPKAPDSHRRIILAGANPGLRLFDSDGKVTAFASIWTVDWSICGSGTAVVLWFDGIVRVVSEDVDLASWLERYFVRSFLEVQGLPWHEPAIERELVQVSMNLADGLSAKAADIQIEMGGVLDRRLFATDNFQLAAGTHSLSLVIAPVRSATVSIGGASVPGFVQVDGSADRPGSSAFLTTAEVWRR
;
A
#
# COMPACT_ATOMS: atom_id res chain seq x y z
N MET A 1 -15.60 34.87 -6.65
CA MET A 1 -14.81 33.81 -5.99
C MET A 1 -14.89 32.55 -6.85
N PRO A 2 -13.77 31.90 -7.19
CA PRO A 2 -13.80 30.64 -7.90
C PRO A 2 -14.48 29.59 -6.99
N LYS A 3 -15.40 28.81 -7.54
CA LYS A 3 -16.09 27.73 -6.84
C LYS A 3 -15.06 26.67 -6.47
N ALA A 4 -14.92 26.36 -5.18
CA ALA A 4 -14.03 25.29 -4.73
C ALA A 4 -14.41 23.97 -5.44
N PRO A 5 -13.45 23.16 -5.91
CA PRO A 5 -13.76 21.84 -6.45
C PRO A 5 -14.39 20.99 -5.34
N ASP A 6 -15.65 20.60 -5.57
CA ASP A 6 -16.44 19.55 -4.91
C ASP A 6 -16.33 19.42 -3.38
N SER A 7 -16.82 20.43 -2.64
CA SER A 7 -16.92 20.43 -1.17
C SER A 7 -17.93 19.43 -0.58
N HIS A 8 -18.42 18.46 -1.36
CA HIS A 8 -19.47 17.52 -0.96
C HIS A 8 -18.97 16.10 -0.67
N ARG A 9 -17.73 15.76 -1.08
CA ARG A 9 -17.16 14.44 -0.84
C ARG A 9 -16.79 14.27 0.62
N ARG A 10 -17.24 13.17 1.23
CA ARG A 10 -16.97 12.86 2.64
C ARG A 10 -15.67 12.08 2.74
N ILE A 11 -14.90 12.35 3.78
CA ILE A 11 -13.74 11.52 4.12
C ILE A 11 -14.23 10.11 4.44
N ILE A 12 -13.57 9.11 3.85
CA ILE A 12 -13.87 7.69 4.11
C ILE A 12 -12.70 6.96 4.77
N LEU A 13 -11.47 7.47 4.60
CA LEU A 13 -10.24 6.92 5.20
C LEU A 13 -9.21 8.04 5.37
N ALA A 14 -8.52 8.02 6.51
CA ALA A 14 -7.31 8.77 6.79
C ALA A 14 -6.23 7.84 7.37
N GLY A 15 -4.98 7.95 6.91
CA GLY A 15 -3.87 7.14 7.42
C GLY A 15 -2.64 7.09 6.50
N ALA A 16 -2.13 5.88 6.29
CA ALA A 16 -0.98 5.54 5.47
C ALA A 16 -1.17 4.17 4.80
N ASN A 17 -0.67 4.05 3.58
CA ASN A 17 -0.63 2.82 2.79
C ASN A 17 0.68 2.69 1.96
N PRO A 18 1.85 2.52 2.60
CA PRO A 18 3.05 2.06 1.91
C PRO A 18 2.80 0.82 1.06
N GLY A 19 3.39 0.80 -0.13
CA GLY A 19 3.20 -0.27 -1.10
C GLY A 19 4.52 -0.71 -1.73
N LEU A 20 4.59 -1.97 -2.13
CA LEU A 20 5.71 -2.50 -2.89
C LEU A 20 5.28 -3.55 -3.91
N ARG A 21 6.05 -3.63 -5.00
CA ARG A 21 6.15 -4.78 -5.90
C ARG A 21 7.60 -5.19 -6.05
N LEU A 22 7.84 -6.49 -5.96
CA LEU A 22 9.10 -7.11 -6.28
C LEU A 22 9.01 -7.77 -7.66
N PHE A 23 10.12 -7.74 -8.38
CA PHE A 23 10.24 -8.31 -9.73
C PHE A 23 11.43 -9.25 -9.82
N ASP A 24 11.32 -10.32 -10.60
CA ASP A 24 12.47 -11.14 -10.98
C ASP A 24 13.31 -10.47 -12.09
N SER A 25 14.35 -11.17 -12.56
CA SER A 25 15.23 -10.68 -13.62
C SER A 25 14.55 -10.49 -14.96
N ASP A 26 13.42 -11.17 -15.19
CA ASP A 26 12.66 -11.09 -16.44
C ASP A 26 11.56 -10.01 -16.37
N GLY A 27 11.47 -9.29 -15.24
CA GLY A 27 10.50 -8.23 -15.02
C GLY A 27 9.11 -8.75 -14.66
N LYS A 28 8.96 -10.01 -14.26
CA LYS A 28 7.70 -10.55 -13.75
C LYS A 28 7.55 -10.23 -12.27
N VAL A 29 6.35 -9.82 -11.87
CA VAL A 29 6.02 -9.58 -10.46
C VAL A 29 6.12 -10.89 -9.68
N THR A 30 6.96 -10.90 -8.64
CA THR A 30 7.13 -12.04 -7.72
C THR A 30 6.32 -11.86 -6.45
N ALA A 31 6.12 -10.61 -6.01
CA ALA A 31 5.32 -10.29 -4.84
C ALA A 31 4.76 -8.86 -4.90
N PHE A 32 3.65 -8.66 -4.21
CA PHE A 32 3.07 -7.35 -3.93
C PHE A 32 2.71 -7.26 -2.46
N ALA A 33 2.97 -6.12 -1.81
CA ALA A 33 2.44 -5.86 -0.48
C ALA A 33 1.91 -4.43 -0.36
N SER A 34 0.83 -4.28 0.41
CA SER A 34 0.22 -3.00 0.80
C SER A 34 0.05 -3.02 2.32
N ILE A 35 0.72 -2.08 2.98
CA ILE A 35 0.88 -2.02 4.43
C ILE A 35 0.07 -0.83 4.92
N TRP A 36 -0.95 -1.06 5.71
CA TRP A 36 -1.88 -0.03 6.16
C TRP A 36 -1.63 0.37 7.60
N THR A 37 -1.67 1.67 7.85
CA THR A 37 -1.89 2.26 9.18
C THR A 37 -3.04 3.23 9.05
N VAL A 38 -4.21 2.83 9.53
CA VAL A 38 -5.47 3.57 9.42
C VAL A 38 -5.71 4.31 10.72
N ASP A 39 -5.60 5.63 10.68
CA ASP A 39 -5.90 6.51 11.82
C ASP A 39 -7.41 6.62 12.02
N TRP A 40 -8.17 6.67 10.93
CA TRP A 40 -9.62 6.73 10.94
C TRP A 40 -10.20 6.22 9.62
N SER A 41 -11.30 5.48 9.69
CA SER A 41 -12.13 5.15 8.52
C SER A 41 -13.58 4.90 8.91
N ILE A 42 -14.45 4.76 7.92
CA ILE A 42 -15.84 4.32 8.13
C ILE A 42 -15.95 2.88 8.65
N CYS A 43 -14.87 2.10 8.61
CA CYS A 43 -14.77 0.72 9.08
C CYS A 43 -13.88 0.58 10.32
N GLY A 44 -13.53 1.69 11.00
CA GLY A 44 -12.64 1.67 12.16
C GLY A 44 -11.20 2.06 11.84
N SER A 45 -10.31 1.84 12.81
CA SER A 45 -8.89 2.19 12.77
C SER A 45 -8.04 0.96 13.09
N GLY A 46 -6.78 0.94 12.65
CA GLY A 46 -5.88 -0.17 12.92
C GLY A 46 -4.83 -0.35 11.83
N THR A 47 -4.15 -1.48 11.87
CA THR A 47 -3.07 -1.82 10.93
C THR A 47 -3.38 -3.11 10.20
N ALA A 48 -3.03 -3.17 8.92
CA ALA A 48 -3.22 -4.37 8.12
C ALA A 48 -2.07 -4.57 7.13
N VAL A 49 -1.79 -5.81 6.75
CA VAL A 49 -0.92 -6.14 5.61
C VAL A 49 -1.74 -6.94 4.62
N VAL A 50 -1.79 -6.47 3.37
CA VAL A 50 -2.30 -7.24 2.23
C VAL A 50 -1.10 -7.67 1.39
N LEU A 51 -0.82 -8.97 1.36
CA LEU A 51 0.30 -9.58 0.64
C LEU A 51 -0.24 -10.47 -0.47
N TRP A 52 0.30 -10.32 -1.67
CA TRP A 52 0.19 -11.31 -2.73
C TRP A 52 1.56 -11.96 -2.96
N PHE A 53 1.61 -13.29 -2.93
CA PHE A 53 2.81 -14.07 -3.26
C PHE A 53 2.38 -15.44 -3.82
N ASP A 54 2.95 -15.83 -4.96
CA ASP A 54 2.69 -17.11 -5.63
C ASP A 54 1.19 -17.43 -5.83
N GLY A 55 0.42 -16.42 -6.24
CA GLY A 55 -1.03 -16.55 -6.46
C GLY A 55 -1.87 -16.55 -5.18
N ILE A 56 -1.26 -16.54 -3.99
CA ILE A 56 -1.98 -16.51 -2.72
C ILE A 56 -2.06 -15.07 -2.24
N VAL A 57 -3.28 -14.64 -1.89
CA VAL A 57 -3.53 -13.36 -1.22
C VAL A 57 -3.71 -13.64 0.27
N ARG A 58 -2.86 -13.05 1.11
CA ARG A 58 -2.98 -13.05 2.57
C ARG A 58 -3.32 -11.66 3.05
N VAL A 59 -4.24 -11.58 4.01
CA VAL A 59 -4.67 -10.32 4.64
C VAL A 59 -4.57 -10.49 6.14
N VAL A 60 -3.64 -9.79 6.78
CA VAL A 60 -3.34 -9.93 8.20
C VAL A 60 -3.71 -8.65 8.93
N SER A 61 -4.47 -8.74 10.03
CA SER A 61 -4.91 -7.61 10.86
C SER A 61 -5.53 -8.12 12.17
N GLU A 62 -5.53 -7.33 13.24
CA GLU A 62 -6.32 -7.65 14.44
C GLU A 62 -7.83 -7.46 14.19
N ASP A 63 -8.18 -6.49 13.33
CA ASP A 63 -9.53 -6.21 12.89
C ASP A 63 -9.75 -6.77 11.48
N VAL A 64 -10.50 -7.88 11.42
CA VAL A 64 -10.79 -8.61 10.18
C VAL A 64 -11.79 -7.89 9.29
N ASP A 65 -12.67 -7.06 9.85
CA ASP A 65 -13.67 -6.32 9.08
C ASP A 65 -13.00 -5.14 8.37
N LEU A 66 -12.13 -4.41 9.08
CA LEU A 66 -11.25 -3.41 8.49
C LEU A 66 -10.39 -4.02 7.38
N ALA A 67 -9.75 -5.16 7.64
CA ALA A 67 -8.85 -5.79 6.68
C ALA A 67 -9.57 -6.27 5.41
N SER A 68 -10.73 -6.93 5.57
CA SER A 68 -11.59 -7.33 4.45
C SER A 68 -12.04 -6.13 3.63
N TRP A 69 -12.41 -5.03 4.29
CA TRP A 69 -12.79 -3.80 3.61
C TRP A 69 -11.62 -3.16 2.84
N LEU A 70 -10.44 -3.04 3.46
CA LEU A 70 -9.25 -2.48 2.81
C LEU A 70 -8.88 -3.26 1.54
N GLU A 71 -8.86 -4.59 1.63
CA GLU A 71 -8.53 -5.46 0.50
C GLU A 71 -9.56 -5.30 -0.64
N ARG A 72 -10.86 -5.42 -0.31
CA ARG A 72 -11.92 -5.44 -1.34
C ARG A 72 -12.19 -4.07 -1.94
N TYR A 73 -12.17 -3.03 -1.12
CA TYR A 73 -12.57 -1.69 -1.52
C TYR A 73 -11.44 -0.94 -2.23
N PHE A 74 -10.20 -1.09 -1.74
CA PHE A 74 -9.05 -0.36 -2.25
C PHE A 74 -8.11 -1.27 -3.04
N VAL A 75 -7.49 -2.24 -2.38
CA VAL A 75 -6.31 -2.94 -2.92
C VAL A 75 -6.60 -3.64 -4.24
N ARG A 76 -7.75 -4.32 -4.37
CA ARG A 76 -8.17 -4.97 -5.62
C ARG A 76 -8.30 -4.03 -6.82
N SER A 77 -8.45 -2.72 -6.59
CA SER A 77 -8.60 -1.72 -7.65
C SER A 77 -7.28 -1.03 -8.01
N PHE A 78 -6.19 -1.32 -7.29
CA PHE A 78 -4.90 -0.68 -7.53
C PHE A 78 -4.24 -1.17 -8.82
N LEU A 79 -3.55 -0.27 -9.52
CA LEU A 79 -2.83 -0.61 -10.75
C LEU A 79 -1.68 -1.58 -10.47
N GLU A 80 -1.14 -1.53 -9.26
CA GLU A 80 -0.07 -2.38 -8.77
C GLU A 80 -0.42 -3.87 -8.84
N VAL A 81 -1.70 -4.21 -8.68
CA VAL A 81 -2.17 -5.61 -8.67
C VAL A 81 -2.84 -6.03 -9.98
N GLN A 82 -2.94 -5.12 -10.94
CA GLN A 82 -3.58 -5.39 -12.23
C GLN A 82 -2.83 -6.51 -12.98
N GLY A 83 -3.58 -7.53 -13.41
CA GLY A 83 -3.03 -8.68 -14.13
C GLY A 83 -2.47 -9.79 -13.24
N LEU A 84 -2.43 -9.61 -11.92
CA LEU A 84 -2.09 -10.69 -10.99
C LEU A 84 -3.29 -11.63 -10.80
N PRO A 85 -3.07 -12.95 -10.66
CA PRO A 85 -4.13 -13.87 -10.25
C PRO A 85 -4.53 -13.55 -8.82
N TRP A 86 -5.68 -12.90 -8.65
CA TRP A 86 -6.14 -12.39 -7.37
C TRP A 86 -7.34 -13.18 -6.86
N HIS A 87 -7.04 -14.28 -6.18
CA HIS A 87 -8.05 -15.18 -5.60
C HIS A 87 -8.70 -14.59 -4.33
N GLU A 88 -9.59 -15.37 -3.72
CA GLU A 88 -10.18 -15.00 -2.43
C GLU A 88 -9.09 -14.96 -1.34
N PRO A 89 -9.02 -13.89 -0.52
CA PRO A 89 -7.93 -13.74 0.43
C PRO A 89 -8.07 -14.70 1.61
N ALA A 90 -6.94 -15.24 2.05
CA ALA A 90 -6.82 -15.84 3.38
C ALA A 90 -6.71 -14.70 4.41
N ILE A 91 -7.79 -14.46 5.16
CA ILE A 91 -7.81 -13.45 6.21
C ILE A 91 -7.36 -14.08 7.53
N GLU A 92 -6.32 -13.50 8.13
CA GLU A 92 -5.69 -13.95 9.36
C GLU A 92 -5.86 -12.88 10.44
N ARG A 93 -6.40 -13.27 11.60
CA ARG A 93 -6.52 -12.38 12.75
C ARG A 93 -5.26 -12.42 13.59
N GLU A 94 -4.34 -11.49 13.35
CA GLU A 94 -3.05 -11.39 14.05
C GLU A 94 -2.60 -9.94 14.18
N LEU A 95 -1.76 -9.65 15.18
CA LEU A 95 -1.17 -8.33 15.36
C LEU A 95 -0.28 -7.95 14.17
N VAL A 96 -0.46 -6.72 13.69
CA VAL A 96 0.41 -6.09 12.70
C VAL A 96 1.18 -4.96 13.38
N GLN A 97 2.50 -5.01 13.33
CA GLN A 97 3.38 -3.97 13.85
C GLN A 97 3.99 -3.22 12.68
N VAL A 98 3.86 -1.89 12.67
CA VAL A 98 4.43 -1.02 11.63
C VAL A 98 5.26 0.08 12.29
N SER A 99 6.49 0.26 11.82
CA SER A 99 7.34 1.40 12.15
C SER A 99 7.75 2.07 10.84
N MET A 100 7.41 3.34 10.67
CA MET A 100 7.68 4.07 9.44
C MET A 100 8.22 5.47 9.75
N ASN A 101 9.27 5.84 9.03
CA ASN A 101 9.81 7.18 9.00
C ASN A 101 10.12 7.57 7.56
N LEU A 102 9.55 8.68 7.07
CA LEU A 102 9.84 9.18 5.72
C LEU A 102 11.31 9.55 5.51
N ALA A 103 12.12 9.69 6.56
CA ALA A 103 13.56 9.87 6.46
C ALA A 103 14.28 8.57 6.11
N ASP A 104 13.88 7.47 6.73
CA ASP A 104 14.69 6.24 6.79
C ASP A 104 14.10 5.09 5.99
N GLY A 105 12.78 4.86 6.11
CA GLY A 105 12.16 3.65 5.60
C GLY A 105 10.95 3.16 6.40
N LEU A 106 10.65 1.88 6.25
CA LEU A 106 9.59 1.18 6.97
C LEU A 106 10.05 -0.22 7.36
N SER A 107 9.68 -0.65 8.56
CA SER A 107 9.65 -2.05 8.95
C SER A 107 8.23 -2.44 9.35
N ALA A 108 7.80 -3.63 8.92
CA ALA A 108 6.52 -4.19 9.32
C ALA A 108 6.62 -5.68 9.61
N LYS A 109 5.84 -6.13 10.59
CA LYS A 109 5.70 -7.53 10.97
C LYS A 109 4.23 -7.90 11.10
N ALA A 110 3.82 -8.99 10.48
CA ALA A 110 2.46 -9.49 10.48
C ALA A 110 2.46 -11.02 10.38
N ALA A 111 2.02 -11.72 11.43
CA ALA A 111 2.18 -13.18 11.53
C ALA A 111 3.64 -13.62 11.28
N ASP A 112 3.88 -14.44 10.25
CA ASP A 112 5.20 -14.88 9.79
C ASP A 112 5.79 -14.03 8.65
N ILE A 113 5.14 -12.91 8.31
CA ILE A 113 5.57 -11.95 7.29
C ILE A 113 6.42 -10.86 7.94
N GLN A 114 7.58 -10.58 7.35
CA GLN A 114 8.38 -9.39 7.66
C GLN A 114 8.64 -8.60 6.37
N ILE A 115 8.51 -7.29 6.46
CA ILE A 115 8.71 -6.36 5.36
C ILE A 115 9.68 -5.27 5.82
N GLU A 116 10.70 -5.00 5.02
CA GLU A 116 11.64 -3.90 5.23
C GLU A 116 11.70 -3.07 3.94
N MET A 117 11.70 -1.75 4.06
CA MET A 117 11.76 -0.79 2.95
C MET A 117 12.72 0.33 3.32
N GLY A 118 13.54 0.79 2.37
CA GLY A 118 14.54 1.80 2.69
C GLY A 118 15.25 2.42 1.49
N GLY A 119 16.12 3.39 1.78
CA GLY A 119 16.79 4.18 0.76
C GLY A 119 15.83 5.15 0.07
N VAL A 120 15.16 5.98 0.88
CA VAL A 120 14.17 6.95 0.39
C VAL A 120 14.80 7.90 -0.63
N LEU A 121 14.16 8.02 -1.80
CA LEU A 121 14.67 8.74 -2.96
C LEU A 121 14.15 10.18 -3.04
N ASP A 122 12.91 10.42 -2.60
CA ASP A 122 12.22 11.72 -2.69
C ASP A 122 11.04 11.77 -1.70
N ARG A 123 10.43 12.94 -1.48
CA ARG A 123 9.15 13.12 -0.78
C ARG A 123 8.32 14.17 -1.49
N ARG A 124 7.10 13.83 -1.89
CA ARG A 124 6.24 14.75 -2.62
C ARG A 124 4.77 14.56 -2.31
N LEU A 125 4.00 15.63 -2.45
CA LEU A 125 2.55 15.58 -2.40
C LEU A 125 2.01 14.96 -3.70
N PHE A 126 1.11 14.00 -3.56
CA PHE A 126 0.24 13.52 -4.61
C PHE A 126 -1.20 13.89 -4.26
N ALA A 127 -1.95 14.41 -5.23
CA ALA A 127 -3.37 14.66 -5.08
C ALA A 127 -4.09 14.47 -6.43
N THR A 128 -5.27 13.85 -6.39
CA THR A 128 -6.17 13.69 -7.53
C THR A 128 -7.62 13.65 -7.07
N ASP A 129 -8.52 14.20 -7.87
CA ASP A 129 -9.97 14.11 -7.64
C ASP A 129 -10.63 13.00 -8.48
N ASN A 130 -9.84 12.24 -9.25
CA ASN A 130 -10.34 11.30 -10.25
C ASN A 130 -9.74 9.89 -10.10
N PHE A 131 -9.44 9.47 -8.88
CA PHE A 131 -8.96 8.11 -8.63
C PHE A 131 -10.11 7.11 -8.81
N GLN A 132 -9.94 6.10 -9.66
CA GLN A 132 -10.98 5.09 -9.89
C GLN A 132 -10.76 3.90 -8.96
N LEU A 133 -11.78 3.60 -8.16
CA LEU A 133 -11.94 2.32 -7.46
C LEU A 133 -13.15 1.60 -8.07
N ALA A 134 -13.28 0.29 -7.84
CA ALA A 134 -14.47 -0.46 -8.28
C ALA A 134 -15.79 0.16 -7.77
N ALA A 135 -15.76 0.84 -6.62
CA ALA A 135 -16.91 1.53 -6.02
C ALA A 135 -17.22 2.92 -6.65
N GLY A 136 -16.46 3.35 -7.66
CA GLY A 136 -16.61 4.61 -8.37
C GLY A 136 -15.42 5.56 -8.21
N THR A 137 -15.61 6.81 -8.61
CA THR A 137 -14.58 7.86 -8.54
C THR A 137 -14.42 8.40 -7.13
N HIS A 138 -13.16 8.53 -6.71
CA HIS A 138 -12.73 9.05 -5.41
C HIS A 138 -11.72 10.17 -5.60
N SER A 139 -11.58 11.01 -4.59
CA SER A 139 -10.37 11.83 -4.46
C SER A 139 -9.40 11.19 -3.48
N LEU A 140 -8.11 11.37 -3.76
CA LEU A 140 -7.00 10.90 -2.96
C LEU A 140 -5.98 12.03 -2.80
N SER A 141 -5.50 12.25 -1.58
CA SER A 141 -4.30 13.06 -1.33
C SER A 141 -3.39 12.33 -0.35
N LEU A 142 -2.08 12.37 -0.58
CA LEU A 142 -1.07 11.72 0.27
C LEU A 142 0.31 12.32 0.05
N VAL A 143 1.20 12.14 1.03
CA VAL A 143 2.65 12.27 0.82
C VAL A 143 3.19 10.92 0.38
N ILE A 144 3.88 10.87 -0.75
CA ILE A 144 4.55 9.67 -1.26
C ILE A 144 6.07 9.84 -1.22
N ALA A 145 6.76 8.78 -0.84
CA ALA A 145 8.21 8.72 -0.81
C ALA A 145 8.71 7.41 -1.46
N PRO A 146 9.11 7.43 -2.75
CA PRO A 146 9.66 6.25 -3.41
C PRO A 146 10.96 5.80 -2.74
N VAL A 147 11.18 4.49 -2.66
CA VAL A 147 12.35 3.91 -1.98
C VAL A 147 13.19 3.07 -2.93
N ARG A 148 14.49 2.93 -2.65
CA ARG A 148 15.44 2.18 -3.50
C ARG A 148 15.33 0.68 -3.34
N SER A 149 14.99 0.21 -2.14
CA SER A 149 15.02 -1.20 -1.79
C SER A 149 13.82 -1.57 -0.92
N ALA A 150 13.34 -2.79 -1.12
CA ALA A 150 12.38 -3.44 -0.25
C ALA A 150 12.64 -4.95 -0.23
N THR A 151 12.36 -5.59 0.89
CA THR A 151 12.44 -7.05 1.05
C THR A 151 11.18 -7.54 1.75
N VAL A 152 10.74 -8.73 1.36
CA VAL A 152 9.67 -9.47 2.03
C VAL A 152 10.24 -10.83 2.44
N SER A 153 9.97 -11.27 3.66
CA SER A 153 10.23 -12.64 4.09
C SER A 153 8.99 -13.27 4.69
N ILE A 154 8.83 -14.57 4.49
CA ILE A 154 7.69 -15.38 4.95
C ILE A 154 8.28 -16.60 5.65
N GLY A 155 7.94 -16.83 6.92
CA GLY A 155 8.50 -17.93 7.72
C GLY A 155 10.03 -17.85 7.84
N GLY A 156 10.61 -16.65 7.74
CA GLY A 156 12.06 -16.41 7.72
C GLY A 156 12.75 -16.64 6.36
N ALA A 157 12.05 -17.14 5.34
CA ALA A 157 12.58 -17.27 4.00
C ALA A 157 12.35 -15.99 3.19
N SER A 158 13.39 -15.49 2.52
CA SER A 158 13.25 -14.32 1.64
C SER A 158 12.41 -14.66 0.42
N VAL A 159 11.44 -13.81 0.14
CA VAL A 159 10.71 -13.81 -1.14
C VAL A 159 11.65 -13.30 -2.24
N PRO A 160 11.73 -13.98 -3.39
CA PRO A 160 12.62 -13.58 -4.48
C PRO A 160 12.16 -12.27 -5.15
N GLY A 161 13.12 -11.52 -5.68
CA GLY A 161 12.88 -10.34 -6.51
C GLY A 161 13.43 -9.05 -5.92
N PHE A 162 13.32 -7.98 -6.70
CA PHE A 162 13.92 -6.69 -6.40
C PHE A 162 12.96 -5.55 -6.74
N VAL A 163 13.19 -4.40 -6.12
CA VAL A 163 12.52 -3.15 -6.47
C VAL A 163 13.02 -2.66 -7.82
N GLN A 164 12.09 -2.24 -8.68
CA GLN A 164 12.41 -1.52 -9.90
C GLN A 164 12.37 -0.02 -9.62
N VAL A 165 13.47 0.67 -9.86
CA VAL A 165 13.57 2.13 -9.76
C VAL A 165 13.61 2.69 -11.17
N ASP A 166 12.75 3.65 -11.45
CA ASP A 166 12.61 4.31 -12.75
C ASP A 166 12.50 5.84 -12.59
N GLY A 167 12.13 6.55 -13.66
CA GLY A 167 12.00 8.01 -13.65
C GLY A 167 13.32 8.75 -13.87
N SER A 168 13.32 10.05 -13.55
CA SER A 168 14.49 10.93 -13.69
C SER A 168 15.17 11.19 -12.36
N ALA A 169 16.39 11.75 -12.38
CA ALA A 169 17.09 12.14 -11.16
C ALA A 169 16.28 13.13 -10.29
N ASP A 170 15.57 14.07 -10.93
CA ASP A 170 14.75 15.08 -10.24
C ASP A 170 13.37 14.57 -9.81
N ARG A 171 12.92 13.44 -10.38
CA ARG A 171 11.63 12.83 -10.08
C ARG A 171 11.73 11.31 -10.17
N PRO A 172 12.41 10.67 -9.20
CA PRO A 172 12.54 9.23 -9.20
C PRO A 172 11.16 8.58 -9.01
N GLY A 173 10.96 7.48 -9.71
CA GLY A 173 9.89 6.53 -9.49
C GLY A 173 10.45 5.23 -8.91
N SER A 174 9.58 4.45 -8.30
CA SER A 174 9.94 3.16 -7.72
C SER A 174 8.72 2.28 -7.61
N SER A 175 8.92 0.98 -7.80
CA SER A 175 7.91 -0.02 -7.51
C SER A 175 7.68 -0.24 -6.02
N ALA A 176 8.45 0.42 -5.14
CA ALA A 176 8.27 0.45 -3.71
C ALA A 176 8.24 1.89 -3.21
N PHE A 177 7.29 2.20 -2.34
CA PHE A 177 7.07 3.56 -1.85
C PHE A 177 6.44 3.56 -0.46
N LEU A 178 6.81 4.55 0.34
CA LEU A 178 6.09 4.90 1.55
C LEU A 178 4.97 5.87 1.19
N THR A 179 3.83 5.79 1.88
CA THR A 179 2.83 6.85 1.90
C THR A 179 2.48 7.24 3.33
N THR A 180 2.06 8.49 3.53
CA THR A 180 1.47 8.97 4.79
C THR A 180 0.59 10.19 4.52
N ALA A 181 -0.12 10.67 5.54
CA ALA A 181 -1.12 11.73 5.41
C ALA A 181 -2.11 11.43 4.27
N GLU A 182 -2.43 10.15 4.10
CA GLU A 182 -3.29 9.65 3.05
C GLU A 182 -4.74 9.88 3.44
N VAL A 183 -5.49 10.57 2.58
CA VAL A 183 -6.89 10.91 2.80
C VAL A 183 -7.69 10.55 1.55
N TRP A 184 -8.69 9.71 1.74
CA TRP A 184 -9.65 9.30 0.71
C TRP A 184 -11.00 9.96 0.95
N ARG A 185 -11.63 10.44 -0.12
CA ARG A 185 -12.99 11.01 -0.07
C ARG A 185 -13.86 10.48 -1.19
N ARG A 186 -15.15 10.29 -0.90
CA ARG A 186 -16.20 9.84 -1.82
C ARG A 186 -17.39 10.79 -1.80
#